data_AF-E4Z6T8-F1
#
_entry.id   AF-E4Z6T8-F1
#
_cell.length_a   1.000
_cell.length_b   1.000
_cell.length_c   1.000
_cell.angle_alpha   90.00
_cell.angle_beta   90.00
_cell.angle_gamma   90.00
#
_symmetry.space_group_name_H-M   'P 1'
#
loop_
_entity.id
_entity.type
_entity.pdbx_description
1 polymer ?
#
loop_
_entity_poly.entity_id
_entity_poly.type
_entity_poly.pdbx_seq_one_letter_code
_entity_poly.pdbx_strand_id
1 'polypeptide(L)'
;MSEVDELYELRNNFYLGHFATAVNEANKLKLSGDKAVERDVYLFRSLIAQKQYSTVLSEVKSSSPPQLVAVKCFAEYLSRGNAESQLKILDGQLQSLAPQNWVSPVISASI
;
A
#
# COMPACT_ATOMS: atom_id res chain seq x y z
N MET A 1 15.74 6.05 25.85
CA MET A 1 16.08 7.18 24.96
C MET A 1 15.07 7.13 23.83
N SER A 2 14.30 8.21 23.61
CA SER A 2 13.31 8.24 22.52
C SER A 2 14.05 8.09 21.19
N GLU A 3 13.93 6.92 20.58
CA GLU A 3 14.45 6.67 19.24
C GLU A 3 13.78 7.68 18.31
N VAL A 4 14.58 8.52 17.65
CA VAL A 4 14.05 9.53 16.73
C VAL A 4 13.39 8.75 15.60
N ASP A 5 12.06 8.87 15.47
CA ASP A 5 11.32 8.25 14.37
C ASP A 5 11.64 9.01 13.08
N GLU A 6 12.60 8.49 12.32
CA GLU A 6 13.03 9.03 11.02
C GLU A 6 11.88 9.09 10.00
N LEU A 7 10.80 8.34 10.21
CA LEU A 7 9.60 8.33 9.36
C LEU A 7 8.52 9.31 9.83
N TYR A 8 8.73 10.02 10.95
CA TYR A 8 7.72 10.88 11.56
C TYR A 8 7.20 11.95 10.60
N GLU A 9 8.11 12.70 9.96
CA GLU A 9 7.72 13.75 9.01
C GLU A 9 7.02 13.20 7.77
N LEU A 10 7.44 12.03 7.29
CA LEU A 10 6.81 11.33 6.17
C LEU A 10 5.36 10.95 6.52
N ARG A 11 5.16 10.31 7.68
CA ARG A 11 3.84 9.90 8.17
C ARG A 11 2.95 11.11 8.37
N ASN A 12 3.47 12.15 9.01
CA ASN A 12 2.72 13.38 9.27
C ASN A 12 2.21 14.01 7.96
N ASN A 13 3.08 14.18 6.96
CA ASN A 13 2.69 14.74 5.66
C ASN A 13 1.68 13.85 4.92
N PHE A 14 1.82 12.53 5.00
CA PHE A 14 0.87 11.59 4.41
C PHE A 14 -0.53 11.73 5.04
N TYR A 15 -0.61 11.75 6.38
CA TYR A 15 -1.90 11.85 7.09
C TYR A 15 -2.56 13.22 6.92
N LEU A 16 -1.77 14.28 6.73
CA LEU A 16 -2.28 15.62 6.42
C LEU A 16 -2.73 15.78 4.95
N GLY A 17 -2.54 14.77 4.11
CA GLY A 17 -2.89 14.82 2.68
C GLY A 17 -1.89 15.57 1.81
N HIS A 18 -0.74 15.96 2.36
CA HIS A 18 0.36 16.59 1.62
C HIS A 18 1.20 15.54 0.89
N PHE A 19 0.59 14.80 -0.03
CA PHE A 19 1.20 13.64 -0.69
C PHE A 19 2.44 13.99 -1.52
N ALA A 20 2.48 15.16 -2.16
CA ALA A 20 3.67 15.61 -2.90
C ALA A 20 4.88 15.82 -1.97
N THR A 21 4.65 16.45 -0.82
CA THR A 21 5.68 16.66 0.21
C THR A 21 6.11 15.33 0.82
N ALA A 22 5.16 14.43 1.10
CA ALA A 22 5.45 13.08 1.60
C ALA A 22 6.37 12.31 0.64
N VAL A 23 6.13 12.34 -0.68
CA VAL A 23 7.01 11.70 -1.66
C VAL A 23 8.41 12.31 -1.64
N ASN A 24 8.52 13.64 -1.56
CA ASN A 24 9.82 14.32 -1.48
C ASN A 24 10.59 13.93 -0.21
N GLU A 25 9.93 13.86 0.95
CA GLU A 25 10.57 13.42 2.19
C GLU A 25 10.99 11.95 2.13
N ALA A 26 10.13 11.07 1.61
CA ALA A 26 10.49 9.66 1.42
C ALA A 26 11.72 9.49 0.52
N ASN A 27 11.85 10.25 -0.57
CA ASN A 27 13.02 10.16 -1.46
C ASN A 27 14.33 10.65 -0.80
N LYS A 28 14.26 11.49 0.23
CA LYS A 28 15.44 11.95 0.98
C LYS A 28 15.93 10.91 2.00
N LEU A 29 15.00 10.12 2.54
CA LEU A 29 15.29 9.14 3.59
C LEU A 29 16.05 7.94 3.03
N LYS A 30 17.30 7.74 3.46
CA LYS A 30 18.11 6.56 3.15
C LYS A 30 18.05 5.55 4.29
N LEU A 31 16.95 4.81 4.34
CA LEU A 31 16.70 3.78 5.34
C LEU A 31 17.12 2.40 4.81
N SER A 32 17.33 1.45 5.73
CA SER A 32 17.64 0.04 5.41
C SER A 32 16.79 -0.91 6.26
N GLY A 33 16.66 -2.16 5.82
CA GLY A 33 15.86 -3.18 6.50
C GLY A 33 14.37 -2.82 6.54
N ASP A 34 13.72 -3.09 7.68
CA ASP A 34 12.27 -2.93 7.84
C ASP A 34 11.81 -1.47 7.71
N LYS A 35 12.61 -0.51 8.18
CA LYS A 35 12.31 0.94 8.06
C LYS A 35 12.28 1.39 6.59
N ALA A 36 13.07 0.76 5.71
CA ALA A 36 13.02 1.05 4.28
C ALA A 36 11.72 0.56 3.64
N VAL A 37 11.25 -0.63 4.05
CA VAL A 37 9.97 -1.17 3.57
C VAL A 37 8.82 -0.27 4.00
N GLU A 38 8.81 0.21 5.26
CA GLU A 38 7.79 1.14 5.74
C GLU A 38 7.79 2.47 4.97
N ARG A 39 8.95 3.06 4.73
CA ARG A 39 9.08 4.26 3.89
C ARG A 39 8.45 4.04 2.51
N ASP A 40 8.79 2.92 1.88
CA ASP A 40 8.32 2.60 0.52
C ASP A 40 6.80 2.40 0.49
N VAL A 41 6.22 1.80 1.55
CA VAL A 41 4.77 1.70 1.71
C VAL A 41 4.12 3.09 1.71
N TYR A 42 4.64 4.04 2.49
CA TYR A 42 4.09 5.40 2.52
C TYR A 42 4.32 6.17 1.22
N LEU A 43 5.47 5.97 0.56
CA LEU A 43 5.76 6.56 -0.74
C LEU A 43 4.77 6.07 -1.80
N PHE A 44 4.60 4.76 -1.96
CA PHE A 44 3.69 4.21 -2.96
C PHE A 44 2.23 4.53 -2.62
N ARG A 45 1.83 4.53 -1.35
CA ARG A 45 0.48 5.00 -0.95
C ARG A 45 0.26 6.47 -1.29
N SER A 46 1.27 7.32 -1.14
CA SER A 46 1.21 8.73 -1.54
C SER A 46 1.07 8.90 -3.06
N LEU A 47 1.72 8.03 -3.85
CA LEU A 47 1.58 8.01 -5.31
C LEU A 47 0.19 7.55 -5.75
N ILE A 48 -0.37 6.53 -5.08
CA ILE A 48 -1.75 6.08 -5.29
C ILE A 48 -2.73 7.23 -5.00
N ALA A 49 -2.55 7.96 -3.90
CA ALA A 49 -3.40 9.10 -3.56
C ALA A 49 -3.34 10.22 -4.61
N GLN A 50 -2.20 10.38 -5.30
CA GLN A 50 -2.02 11.28 -6.44
C GLN A 50 -2.51 10.70 -7.78
N LYS A 51 -3.17 9.53 -7.78
CA LYS A 51 -3.65 8.80 -8.96
C LYS A 51 -2.53 8.37 -9.92
N GLN A 52 -1.29 8.31 -9.45
CA GLN A 52 -0.13 7.87 -10.23
C GLN A 52 0.02 6.35 -10.16
N TYR A 53 -1.02 5.61 -10.56
CA TYR A 53 -1.05 4.16 -10.42
C TYR A 53 -0.01 3.47 -11.30
N SER A 54 0.19 3.95 -12.53
CA SER A 54 1.15 3.37 -13.48
C SER A 54 2.56 3.25 -12.91
N THR A 55 3.01 4.26 -12.17
CA THR A 55 4.32 4.28 -11.52
C THR A 55 4.43 3.21 -10.43
N VAL A 56 3.37 3.01 -9.64
CA VAL A 56 3.35 1.99 -8.58
C VAL A 56 3.38 0.58 -9.18
N LEU A 57 2.68 0.37 -10.30
CA LEU A 57 2.63 -0.92 -10.99
C LEU A 57 3.97 -1.31 -11.64
N SER A 58 4.72 -0.32 -12.14
CA SER A 58 6.04 -0.55 -12.75
C SER A 58 7.13 -0.75 -11.71
N GLU A 59 7.11 0.01 -10.62
CA GLU A 59 8.14 -0.03 -9.59
C GLU A 59 8.02 -1.27 -8.69
N VAL A 60 6.80 -1.66 -8.32
CA VAL A 60 6.59 -2.80 -7.42
C VAL A 60 6.59 -4.12 -8.18
N LYS A 61 7.58 -4.98 -7.89
CA LYS A 61 7.71 -6.33 -8.46
C LYS A 61 7.00 -7.38 -7.60
N SER A 62 6.66 -8.52 -8.20
CA SER A 62 6.05 -9.67 -7.49
C SER A 62 6.98 -10.31 -6.45
N SER A 63 8.28 -10.06 -6.55
CA SER A 63 9.31 -10.49 -5.59
C SER A 63 9.51 -9.51 -4.42
N SER A 64 8.73 -8.42 -4.36
CA SER A 64 8.83 -7.42 -3.30
C SER A 64 8.26 -7.96 -1.98
N PRO A 65 8.58 -7.33 -0.84
CA PRO A 65 7.95 -7.64 0.44
C PRO A 65 6.42 -7.66 0.36
N PRO A 66 5.75 -8.52 1.14
CA PRO A 66 4.29 -8.69 1.06
C PRO A 66 3.52 -7.38 1.26
N GLN A 67 4.05 -6.45 2.04
CA GLN A 67 3.50 -5.12 2.27
C GLN A 67 3.42 -4.30 0.96
N LEU A 68 4.45 -4.36 0.12
CA LEU A 68 4.48 -3.66 -1.17
C LEU A 68 3.59 -4.35 -2.20
N VAL A 69 3.55 -5.69 -2.20
CA VAL A 69 2.65 -6.45 -3.07
C VAL A 69 1.18 -6.10 -2.81
N ALA A 70 0.80 -5.92 -1.54
CA ALA A 70 -0.54 -5.44 -1.19
C ALA A 70 -0.83 -4.04 -1.74
N VAL A 71 0.14 -3.11 -1.66
CA VAL A 71 0.00 -1.76 -2.22
C VAL A 71 -0.14 -1.80 -3.75
N LYS A 72 0.60 -2.69 -4.43
CA LYS A 72 0.44 -2.92 -5.87
C LYS A 72 -0.95 -3.43 -6.21
N CYS A 73 -1.44 -4.44 -5.50
CA CYS A 73 -2.79 -4.96 -5.70
C CYS A 73 -3.85 -3.85 -5.55
N PHE A 74 -3.67 -2.96 -4.56
CA PHE A 74 -4.54 -1.81 -4.38
C PHE A 74 -4.43 -0.78 -5.52
N ALA A 75 -3.23 -0.52 -6.05
CA ALA A 75 -3.04 0.32 -7.23
C ALA A 75 -3.69 -0.28 -8.49
N GLU A 76 -3.57 -1.61 -8.69
CA GLU A 76 -4.24 -2.33 -9.79
C GLU A 76 -5.76 -2.23 -9.67
N TYR A 77 -6.27 -2.31 -8.44
CA TYR A 77 -7.69 -2.15 -8.14
C TYR A 77 -8.19 -0.76 -8.57
N LEU A 78 -7.53 0.30 -8.09
CA LEU A 78 -7.92 1.68 -8.37
C LEU A 78 -7.71 2.08 -9.84
N SER A 79 -6.67 1.57 -10.49
CA SER A 79 -6.36 1.89 -11.89
C SER A 79 -7.40 1.39 -12.89
N ARG A 80 -8.16 0.33 -12.58
CA ARG A 80 -9.12 -0.29 -13.51
C ARG A 80 -10.53 0.29 -13.43
N GLY A 81 -10.79 1.20 -12.49
CA GLY A 81 -11.99 2.04 -12.45
C GLY A 81 -13.34 1.35 -12.20
N ASN A 82 -13.40 0.01 -12.12
CA ASN A 82 -14.66 -0.73 -11.97
C ASN A 82 -14.62 -1.70 -10.78
N ALA A 83 -15.02 -1.19 -9.61
CA ALA A 83 -15.02 -1.88 -8.32
C ALA A 83 -15.73 -3.24 -8.34
N GLU A 84 -16.85 -3.37 -9.08
CA GLU A 84 -17.63 -4.61 -9.15
C GLU A 84 -16.91 -5.75 -9.87
N SER A 85 -16.19 -5.43 -10.95
CA SER A 85 -15.45 -6.44 -11.72
C SER A 85 -14.28 -7.03 -10.94
N GLN A 86 -13.75 -6.28 -9.97
CA GLN A 86 -12.63 -6.67 -9.14
C GLN A 86 -13.05 -7.40 -7.87
N LEU A 87 -14.19 -7.05 -7.26
CA LEU A 87 -14.80 -7.86 -6.21
C LEU A 87 -14.97 -9.30 -6.69
N LYS A 88 -15.39 -9.52 -7.94
CA LYS A 88 -15.52 -10.87 -8.52
C LYS A 88 -14.18 -11.61 -8.68
N ILE A 89 -13.09 -10.90 -8.99
CA ILE A 89 -11.77 -11.51 -9.12
C ILE A 89 -11.19 -11.83 -7.74
N LEU A 90 -11.33 -10.91 -6.78
CA LEU A 90 -10.93 -11.12 -5.39
C LEU A 90 -11.72 -12.25 -4.74
N ASP A 91 -13.03 -12.32 -5.02
CA ASP A 91 -13.94 -13.38 -4.56
C ASP A 91 -13.60 -14.72 -5.20
N GLY A 92 -13.24 -14.74 -6.48
CA GLY A 92 -12.73 -15.94 -7.16
C GLY A 92 -11.39 -16.42 -6.58
N GLN A 93 -10.47 -15.50 -6.27
CA GLN A 93 -9.22 -15.83 -5.59
C GLN A 93 -9.48 -16.33 -4.16
N LEU A 94 -10.39 -15.71 -3.42
CA LEU A 94 -10.82 -16.15 -2.08
C LEU A 94 -11.50 -17.53 -2.10
N GLN A 95 -12.35 -17.83 -3.08
CA GLN A 95 -12.99 -19.14 -3.24
C GLN A 95 -11.98 -20.26 -3.52
N SER A 96 -10.93 -19.98 -4.30
CA SER A 96 -9.86 -20.96 -4.52
C SER A 96 -9.03 -21.25 -3.27
N LEU A 97 -8.97 -20.29 -2.34
CA LEU A 97 -8.24 -20.38 -1.07
C LEU A 97 -9.09 -20.90 0.09
N ALA A 98 -10.42 -20.82 0.01
CA ALA A 98 -11.32 -21.19 1.10
C ALA A 98 -12.55 -21.99 0.61
N PRO A 99 -12.42 -23.32 0.42
CA PRO A 99 -13.60 -24.18 0.32
C PRO A 99 -14.35 -24.32 1.64
N GLN A 100 -13.74 -23.92 2.77
CA GLN A 100 -14.33 -24.05 4.10
C GLN A 100 -14.14 -22.78 4.94
N ASN A 101 -15.27 -22.19 5.33
CA ASN A 101 -15.46 -21.20 6.40
C ASN A 101 -15.35 -19.70 6.01
N TRP A 102 -16.50 -19.04 6.04
CA TRP A 102 -16.85 -17.86 5.24
C TRP A 102 -17.08 -16.56 6.03
N VAL A 103 -16.50 -16.33 7.23
CA VAL A 103 -16.98 -15.19 8.07
C VAL A 103 -15.96 -14.30 8.80
N SER A 104 -14.63 -14.48 8.78
CA SER A 104 -13.83 -13.81 9.85
C SER A 104 -12.50 -13.08 9.58
N PRO A 105 -12.18 -12.54 8.38
CA PRO A 105 -11.13 -11.50 8.31
C PRO A 105 -11.63 -10.10 7.94
N VAL A 106 -12.70 -9.97 7.13
CA VAL A 106 -13.10 -8.67 6.57
C VAL A 106 -13.72 -7.75 7.64
N ILE A 107 -14.45 -8.30 8.60
CA ILE A 107 -15.01 -7.50 9.72
C ILE A 107 -13.91 -7.06 10.70
N SER A 108 -12.83 -7.84 10.84
CA SER A 108 -11.69 -7.47 11.69
C SER A 108 -10.87 -6.31 11.14
N ALA A 109 -10.88 -6.08 9.83
CA ALA A 109 -10.11 -4.98 9.23
C ALA A 109 -10.86 -3.63 9.30
N SER A 110 -12.09 -3.61 9.80
CA SER A 110 -12.98 -2.44 9.81
C SER A 110 -13.16 -1.80 11.20
N ILE A 111 -12.45 -2.27 12.24
CA ILE A 111 -12.39 -1.66 13.58
C ILE A 111 -10.97 -1.20 13.86
#